data_AF-A0A954ZRV4-F1
#
_entry.id   AF-A0A954ZRV4-F1
#
_cell.length_a   1.000
_cell.length_b   1.000
_cell.length_c   1.000
_cell.angle_alpha   90.00
_cell.angle_beta   90.00
_cell.angle_gamma   90.00
#
_symmetry.space_group_name_H-M   'P 1'
#
loop_
_entity.id
_entity.type
_entity.pdbx_description
1 polymer ?
#
loop_
_entity_poly.entity_id
_entity_poly.type
_entity_poly.pdbx_seq_one_letter_code
_entity_poly.pdbx_strand_id
1 'polypeptide(L)'
;MNESVSAVTANQPPRSLYAGLMLAAGAVASICAFAAANAVGSENAPALQTASLIFVVSMLGLLPVLVRKAEYFGMAVLGASVARMLLAMFAALILTEVGNFESRPVWLGVVTGAGLMLLVESTAAIAILMSMERKKADKPVGVESSSTC
;
A
#
# COMPACT_ATOMS: atom_id res chain seq x y z
N MET A 1 -32.70 -2.18 18.41
CA MET A 1 -31.90 -1.31 17.51
C MET A 1 -30.41 -1.70 17.47
N ASN A 2 -30.05 -3.00 17.58
CA ASN A 2 -28.63 -3.43 17.60
C ASN A 2 -28.18 -4.27 16.38
N GLU A 3 -29.10 -4.75 15.53
CA GLU A 3 -28.72 -5.61 14.39
C GLU A 3 -28.17 -4.84 13.17
N SER A 4 -28.57 -3.58 13.00
CA SER A 4 -28.09 -2.75 11.88
C SER A 4 -26.63 -2.33 12.01
N VAL A 5 -26.07 -2.30 13.23
CA VAL A 5 -24.66 -1.94 13.47
C VAL A 5 -23.72 -3.08 13.03
N SER A 6 -24.14 -4.34 13.17
CA SER A 6 -23.36 -5.52 12.75
C SER A 6 -23.27 -5.67 11.22
N ALA A 7 -24.35 -5.36 10.49
CA ALA A 7 -24.34 -5.48 9.03
C ALA A 7 -23.46 -4.42 8.34
N VAL A 8 -23.38 -3.22 8.90
CA VAL A 8 -22.53 -2.13 8.37
C VAL A 8 -21.05 -2.36 8.66
N THR A 9 -20.71 -2.96 9.80
CA THR A 9 -19.32 -3.32 10.14
C THR A 9 -18.83 -4.55 9.39
N ALA A 10 -19.69 -5.52 9.07
CA ALA A 10 -19.30 -6.76 8.36
C ALA A 10 -18.74 -6.52 6.94
N ASN A 11 -19.15 -5.44 6.28
CA ASN A 11 -18.77 -5.10 4.90
C ASN A 11 -17.66 -4.03 4.80
N GLN A 12 -17.12 -3.53 5.92
CA GLN A 12 -16.03 -2.58 5.88
C GLN A 12 -14.68 -3.30 5.84
N PRO A 13 -13.74 -2.87 4.97
CA PRO A 13 -12.39 -3.42 4.99
C PRO A 13 -11.75 -3.15 6.36
N PRO A 14 -10.96 -4.09 6.92
CA PRO A 14 -10.31 -3.92 8.22
C PRO A 14 -9.21 -2.85 8.14
N ARG A 15 -9.61 -1.59 8.30
CA ARG A 15 -8.79 -0.38 8.06
C ARG A 15 -7.55 -0.31 8.94
N SER A 16 -7.67 -0.64 10.23
CA SER A 16 -6.55 -0.58 11.18
C SER A 16 -5.49 -1.63 10.88
N LEU A 17 -5.89 -2.84 10.49
CA LEU A 17 -4.97 -3.90 10.09
C LEU A 17 -4.24 -3.54 8.78
N TYR A 18 -4.97 -3.04 7.78
CA TYR A 18 -4.35 -2.58 6.54
C TYR A 18 -3.38 -1.42 6.77
N ALA A 19 -3.78 -0.41 7.55
CA ALA A 19 -2.91 0.72 7.88
C ALA A 19 -1.65 0.28 8.65
N GLY A 20 -1.80 -0.61 9.64
CA GLY A 20 -0.67 -1.16 10.39
C GLY A 20 0.29 -1.96 9.50
N LEU A 21 -0.25 -2.77 8.60
CA LEU A 21 0.54 -3.57 7.65
C LEU A 21 1.29 -2.67 6.67
N MET A 22 0.66 -1.61 6.14
CA MET A 22 1.30 -0.66 5.25
C MET A 22 2.38 0.18 5.94
N LEU A 23 2.17 0.56 7.21
CA LEU A 23 3.20 1.25 8.00
C LEU A 23 4.42 0.36 8.25
N ALA A 24 4.19 -0.89 8.66
CA ALA A 24 5.26 -1.86 8.85
C ALA A 24 6.00 -2.14 7.54
N ALA A 25 5.27 -2.32 6.44
CA ALA A 25 5.84 -2.52 5.11
C ALA A 25 6.66 -1.30 4.66
N GLY A 26 6.19 -0.08 4.90
CA GLY A 26 6.93 1.15 4.60
C GLY A 26 8.23 1.27 5.40
N ALA A 27 8.22 0.89 6.67
CA ALA A 27 9.43 0.84 7.50
C ALA A 27 10.44 -0.21 6.97
N VAL A 28 9.98 -1.41 6.66
CA VAL A 28 10.83 -2.47 6.10
C VAL A 28 11.39 -2.06 4.74
N ALA A 29 10.55 -1.50 3.85
CA ALA A 29 10.98 -1.00 2.54
C ALA A 29 12.03 0.11 2.66
N SER A 30 11.90 1.01 3.63
CA SER A 30 12.89 2.06 3.92
C SER A 30 14.23 1.47 4.38
N ILE A 31 14.20 0.48 5.27
CA ILE A 31 15.41 -0.24 5.72
C ILE A 31 16.07 -0.98 4.55
N CYS A 32 15.28 -1.65 3.71
CA CYS A 32 15.80 -2.33 2.51
C CYS A 32 16.42 -1.34 1.52
N ALA A 33 15.79 -0.18 1.30
CA ALA A 33 16.34 0.87 0.44
C ALA A 33 17.67 1.41 0.98
N PHE A 34 17.76 1.62 2.30
CA PHE A 34 19.00 2.03 2.96
C PHE A 34 20.11 0.98 2.78
N ALA A 35 19.80 -0.30 3.04
CA ALA A 35 20.76 -1.39 2.92
C ALA A 35 21.24 -1.57 1.48
N ALA A 36 20.33 -1.47 0.51
CA ALA A 36 20.64 -1.58 -0.92
C ALA A 36 21.53 -0.42 -1.40
N ALA A 37 21.27 0.82 -0.96
CA ALA A 37 22.12 1.96 -1.30
C ALA A 37 23.54 1.83 -0.72
N ASN A 38 23.67 1.41 0.54
CA ASN A 38 24.96 1.19 1.19
C ASN A 38 25.75 0.01 0.59
N ALA A 39 25.08 -1.04 0.14
CA ALA A 39 25.74 -2.22 -0.45
C ALA A 39 26.54 -1.89 -1.72
N VAL A 40 26.25 -0.77 -2.39
CA VAL A 40 26.94 -0.32 -3.59
C VAL A 40 28.06 0.69 -3.25
N GLY A 41 28.34 0.90 -1.97
CA GLY A 41 29.41 1.79 -1.51
C GLY A 41 29.02 3.26 -1.41
N SER A 42 27.72 3.59 -1.36
CA SER A 42 27.31 4.99 -1.15
C SER A 42 27.73 5.48 0.23
N GLU A 43 28.08 6.76 0.35
CA GLU A 43 28.21 7.41 1.65
C GLU A 43 26.89 7.32 2.44
N ASN A 44 26.96 7.44 3.77
CA ASN A 44 25.78 7.31 4.64
C ASN A 44 24.69 8.36 4.32
N ALA A 45 25.08 9.55 3.82
CA ALA A 45 24.17 10.65 3.53
C ALA A 45 23.16 10.33 2.38
N PRO A 46 23.58 9.93 1.17
CA PRO A 46 22.65 9.54 0.10
C PRO A 46 21.77 8.34 0.44
N ALA A 47 22.31 7.35 1.16
CA ALA A 47 21.53 6.19 1.59
C ALA A 47 20.39 6.60 2.53
N LEU A 48 20.66 7.48 3.50
CA LEU A 48 19.67 7.93 4.46
C LEU A 48 18.60 8.85 3.81
N GLN A 49 19.00 9.68 2.85
CA GLN A 49 18.06 10.46 2.05
C GLN A 49 17.15 9.57 1.20
N THR A 50 17.70 8.53 0.56
CA THR A 50 16.90 7.56 -0.22
C THR A 50 15.93 6.79 0.67
N ALA A 51 16.37 6.36 1.85
CA ALA A 51 15.54 5.65 2.82
C ALA A 51 14.38 6.51 3.35
N SER A 52 14.66 7.75 3.74
CA SER A 52 13.64 8.69 4.20
C SER A 52 12.61 9.03 3.12
N LEU A 53 13.07 9.21 1.87
CA LEU A 53 12.20 9.41 0.72
C LEU A 53 11.26 8.22 0.51
N ILE A 54 11.77 6.98 0.53
CA ILE A 54 10.93 5.78 0.40
C ILE A 54 9.92 5.69 1.53
N PHE A 55 10.29 6.06 2.76
CA PHE A 55 9.36 6.09 3.88
C PHE A 55 8.22 7.10 3.66
N VAL A 56 8.55 8.33 3.23
CA VAL A 56 7.55 9.38 2.94
C VAL A 56 6.64 8.95 1.79
N VAL A 57 7.20 8.45 0.70
CA VAL A 57 6.46 7.99 -0.47
C VAL A 57 5.54 6.81 -0.11
N SER A 58 5.99 5.91 0.78
CA SER A 58 5.17 4.79 1.28
C SER A 58 3.92 5.23 2.04
N MET A 59 3.87 6.44 2.59
CA MET A 59 2.67 6.97 3.24
C MET A 59 1.50 7.12 2.26
N LEU A 60 1.75 7.23 0.95
CA LEU A 60 0.69 7.20 -0.06
C LEU A 60 -0.08 5.86 -0.05
N GLY A 61 0.52 4.78 0.44
CA GLY A 61 -0.17 3.50 0.66
C GLY A 61 -1.24 3.51 1.74
N LEU A 62 -1.35 4.61 2.49
CA LEU A 62 -2.42 4.80 3.46
C LEU A 62 -3.66 5.45 2.83
N LEU A 63 -3.60 5.98 1.61
CA LEU A 63 -4.78 6.58 0.94
C LEU A 63 -5.98 5.62 0.85
N PRO A 64 -5.82 4.32 0.52
CA PRO A 64 -6.95 3.39 0.44
C PRO A 64 -7.72 3.22 1.76
N VAL A 65 -7.10 3.55 2.91
CA VAL A 65 -7.76 3.54 4.23
C VAL A 65 -8.94 4.52 4.28
N LEU A 66 -8.87 5.62 3.53
CA LEU A 66 -9.91 6.64 3.48
C LEU A 66 -11.15 6.19 2.70
N VAL A 67 -11.03 5.12 1.91
CA VAL A 67 -12.13 4.64 1.07
C VAL A 67 -13.14 3.88 1.90
N ARG A 68 -14.37 4.39 1.93
CA ARG A 68 -15.47 3.81 2.71
C ARG A 68 -16.22 2.70 2.01
N LYS A 69 -16.26 2.72 0.68
CA LYS A 69 -17.01 1.77 -0.14
C LYS A 69 -16.10 0.66 -0.66
N ALA A 70 -16.50 -0.59 -0.42
CA ALA A 70 -15.82 -1.79 -0.89
C ALA A 70 -15.49 -1.78 -2.39
N GLU A 71 -16.43 -1.30 -3.21
CA GLU A 71 -16.36 -1.31 -4.68
C GLU A 71 -15.20 -0.46 -5.23
N TYR A 72 -14.83 0.62 -4.52
CA TYR A 72 -13.76 1.52 -4.95
C TYR A 72 -12.41 1.22 -4.29
N PHE A 73 -12.35 0.26 -3.35
CA PHE A 73 -11.14 -0.02 -2.59
C PHE A 73 -10.01 -0.50 -3.51
N GLY A 74 -10.28 -1.45 -4.41
CA GLY A 74 -9.29 -1.95 -5.36
C GLY A 74 -8.75 -0.85 -6.29
N MET A 75 -9.63 -0.01 -6.83
CA MET A 75 -9.25 1.14 -7.67
C MET A 75 -8.38 2.14 -6.90
N ALA A 76 -8.68 2.40 -5.63
CA ALA A 76 -7.90 3.30 -4.81
C ALA A 76 -6.52 2.74 -4.47
N VAL A 77 -6.40 1.43 -4.20
CA VAL A 77 -5.09 0.77 -4.03
C VAL A 77 -4.27 0.90 -5.31
N LEU A 78 -4.85 0.59 -6.48
CA LEU A 78 -4.15 0.73 -7.76
C LEU A 78 -3.70 2.18 -8.03
N GLY A 79 -4.61 3.14 -7.86
CA GLY A 79 -4.31 4.56 -8.05
C GLY A 79 -3.22 5.06 -7.10
N ALA A 80 -3.30 4.69 -5.82
CA ALA A 80 -2.29 5.03 -4.82
C ALA A 80 -0.93 4.39 -5.14
N SER A 81 -0.92 3.15 -5.64
CA SER A 81 0.30 2.44 -6.01
C SER A 81 1.00 3.08 -7.22
N VAL A 82 0.24 3.42 -8.27
CA VAL A 82 0.78 4.12 -9.45
C VAL A 82 1.31 5.50 -9.06
N ALA A 83 0.55 6.27 -8.29
CA ALA A 83 0.99 7.58 -7.81
C ALA A 83 2.29 7.48 -6.98
N ARG A 84 2.39 6.44 -6.14
CA ARG A 84 3.59 6.16 -5.34
C ARG A 84 4.80 5.83 -6.21
N MET A 85 4.65 4.95 -7.20
CA MET A 85 5.74 4.58 -8.11
C MET A 85 6.23 5.79 -8.92
N LEU A 86 5.31 6.61 -9.44
CA LEU A 86 5.66 7.83 -10.15
C LEU A 86 6.39 8.82 -9.24
N LEU A 87 5.90 9.01 -8.00
CA LEU A 87 6.56 9.89 -7.03
C LEU A 87 7.94 9.36 -6.64
N ALA A 88 8.10 8.05 -6.45
CA ALA A 88 9.39 7.43 -6.15
C ALA A 88 10.40 7.66 -7.28
N MET A 89 9.99 7.45 -8.54
CA MET A 89 10.84 7.70 -9.71
C MET A 89 11.18 9.17 -9.88
N PHE A 90 10.19 10.06 -9.73
CA PHE A 90 10.42 11.50 -9.82
C PHE A 90 11.38 11.99 -8.72
N ALA A 91 11.23 11.50 -7.51
CA ALA A 91 12.09 11.88 -6.41
C ALA A 91 13.50 11.26 -6.53
N ALA A 92 13.63 10.07 -7.13
CA ALA A 92 14.92 9.51 -7.56
C ALA A 92 15.63 10.44 -8.55
N LEU A 93 14.92 10.91 -9.58
CA LEU A 93 15.45 11.87 -10.55
C LEU A 93 15.90 13.18 -9.90
N ILE A 94 15.13 13.71 -8.94
CA ILE A 94 15.55 14.91 -8.20
C ILE A 94 16.85 14.66 -7.44
N LEU A 95 16.98 13.53 -6.73
CA LEU A 95 18.20 13.22 -6.00
C LEU A 95 19.41 13.08 -6.93
N THR A 96 19.25 12.48 -8.12
CA THR A 96 20.36 12.31 -9.05
C THR A 96 20.72 13.61 -9.79
N GLU A 97 19.74 14.34 -10.29
CA GLU A 97 19.97 15.53 -11.15
C GLU A 97 20.21 16.81 -10.33
N VAL A 98 19.47 17.00 -9.23
CA VAL A 98 19.55 18.22 -8.41
C VAL A 98 20.46 18.01 -7.21
N GLY A 99 20.40 16.83 -6.59
CA GLY A 99 21.23 16.47 -5.44
C GLY A 99 22.67 16.10 -5.82
N ASN A 100 22.96 15.90 -7.11
CA ASN A 100 24.25 15.44 -7.63
C ASN A 100 24.73 14.14 -6.94
N PHE A 101 23.80 13.30 -6.50
CA PHE A 101 24.10 12.00 -5.93
C PHE A 101 24.39 10.99 -7.03
N GLU A 102 25.25 10.02 -6.72
CA GLU A 102 25.56 8.94 -7.66
C GLU A 102 24.27 8.17 -8.02
N SER A 103 23.99 8.05 -9.31
CA SER A 103 22.70 7.54 -9.78
C SER A 103 22.47 6.07 -9.40
N ARG A 104 23.54 5.27 -9.44
CA ARG A 104 23.45 3.81 -9.23
C ARG A 104 22.89 3.42 -7.85
N PRO A 105 23.41 3.92 -6.70
CA PRO A 105 22.86 3.58 -5.39
C PRO A 105 21.44 4.10 -5.17
N VAL A 106 21.11 5.31 -5.67
CA VAL A 106 19.76 5.88 -5.53
C VAL A 106 18.74 5.02 -6.27
N TRP A 107 18.99 4.69 -7.53
CA TRP A 107 18.09 3.86 -8.32
C TRP A 107 17.94 2.45 -7.75
N LEU A 108 19.02 1.84 -7.25
CA LEU A 108 18.95 0.53 -6.58
C LEU A 108 18.11 0.59 -5.31
N GLY A 109 18.31 1.60 -4.46
CA GLY A 109 17.51 1.81 -3.25
C GLY A 109 16.03 2.03 -3.57
N VAL A 110 15.73 2.82 -4.61
CA VAL A 110 14.36 3.12 -5.01
C VAL A 110 13.66 1.89 -5.60
N VAL A 111 14.32 1.16 -6.51
CA VAL A 111 13.74 -0.05 -7.12
C VAL A 111 13.50 -1.13 -6.07
N THR A 112 14.45 -1.35 -5.15
CA THR A 112 14.29 -2.35 -4.09
C THR A 112 13.21 -1.95 -3.09
N GLY A 113 13.21 -0.70 -2.60
CA GLY A 113 12.22 -0.21 -1.66
C GLY A 113 10.81 -0.16 -2.24
N ALA A 114 10.63 0.51 -3.38
CA ALA A 114 9.33 0.66 -4.02
C ALA A 114 8.78 -0.67 -4.55
N GLY A 115 9.66 -1.53 -5.10
CA GLY A 115 9.28 -2.87 -5.57
C GLY A 115 8.81 -3.77 -4.42
N LEU A 116 9.52 -3.77 -3.28
CA LEU A 116 9.11 -4.53 -2.10
C LEU A 116 7.76 -4.04 -1.57
N MET A 117 7.55 -2.72 -1.53
CA MET A 117 6.26 -2.15 -1.11
C MET A 117 5.13 -2.59 -2.04
N LEU A 118 5.35 -2.59 -3.35
CA LEU A 118 4.36 -3.00 -4.34
C LEU A 118 3.95 -4.48 -4.17
N LEU A 119 4.90 -5.36 -3.85
CA LEU A 119 4.62 -6.77 -3.55
C LEU A 119 3.76 -6.95 -2.30
N VAL A 120 4.09 -6.23 -1.23
CA VAL A 120 3.33 -6.28 0.03
C VAL A 120 1.93 -5.71 -0.18
N GLU A 121 1.81 -4.59 -0.87
CA GLU A 121 0.52 -3.96 -1.19
C GLU A 121 -0.37 -4.85 -2.04
N SER A 122 0.19 -5.48 -3.08
CA SER A 122 -0.55 -6.41 -3.94
C SER A 122 -1.06 -7.62 -3.15
N THR A 123 -0.21 -8.20 -2.29
CA THR A 123 -0.58 -9.36 -1.46
C THR A 123 -1.67 -9.00 -0.45
N ALA A 124 -1.55 -7.84 0.21
CA ALA A 124 -2.55 -7.34 1.14
C ALA A 124 -3.89 -7.04 0.45
N ALA A 125 -3.86 -6.43 -0.73
CA ALA A 125 -5.06 -6.13 -1.51
C ALA A 125 -5.79 -7.41 -1.93
N ILE A 126 -5.06 -8.41 -2.45
CA ILE A 126 -5.62 -9.72 -2.83
C ILE A 126 -6.24 -10.40 -1.60
N ALA A 127 -5.53 -10.46 -0.47
CA ALA A 127 -6.03 -11.09 0.75
C ALA A 127 -7.32 -10.43 1.26
N ILE A 128 -7.40 -9.10 1.22
CA ILE A 128 -8.59 -8.35 1.61
C ILE A 128 -9.74 -8.63 0.65
N LEU A 129 -9.53 -8.56 -0.66
CA LEU A 129 -10.57 -8.84 -1.66
C LEU A 129 -11.10 -10.27 -1.51
N MET A 130 -10.23 -11.27 -1.39
CA MET A 130 -10.62 -12.67 -1.16
C MET A 130 -11.43 -12.83 0.13
N SER A 131 -11.06 -12.13 1.21
CA SER A 131 -11.81 -12.17 2.47
C SER A 131 -13.21 -11.57 2.34
N MET A 132 -13.36 -10.54 1.50
CA MET A 132 -14.63 -9.87 1.25
C MET A 132 -15.55 -10.70 0.34
N GLU A 133 -14.98 -11.38 -0.66
CA GLU A 133 -15.72 -12.32 -1.53
C GLU A 133 -16.27 -13.50 -0.73
N ARG A 134 -15.46 -14.10 0.16
CA ARG A 134 -15.93 -15.18 1.06
C ARG A 134 -17.11 -14.74 1.93
N LYS A 135 -17.05 -13.53 2.51
CA LYS A 135 -18.14 -12.96 3.31
C LYS A 135 -19.40 -12.65 2.49
N LYS A 136 -19.27 -12.38 1.19
CA LYS A 136 -20.42 -12.21 0.29
C LYS A 136 -21.04 -13.55 -0.09
N ALA A 137 -20.23 -14.60 -0.29
CA ALA A 137 -20.71 -15.94 -0.60
C ALA A 137 -21.47 -16.60 0.57
N ASP A 138 -21.09 -16.30 1.82
CA ASP A 138 -21.77 -16.80 3.03
C ASP A 138 -23.09 -16.08 3.34
N LYS A 139 -23.49 -15.06 2.56
CA LYS A 139 -24.86 -14.52 2.67
C LYS A 139 -25.80 -15.45 1.91
N PRO A 140 -26.68 -16.21 2.58
CA PRO A 140 -27.67 -17.01 1.88
C PRO A 140 -28.48 -16.05 1.01
N VAL A 141 -28.58 -16.38 -0.27
CA VAL A 141 -29.55 -15.76 -1.20
C VAL A 141 -30.91 -15.99 -0.56
N GLY A 142 -31.42 -14.96 0.11
CA GLY A 142 -32.69 -14.98 0.79
C GLY A 142 -33.75 -15.30 -0.25
N VAL A 143 -34.31 -16.50 -0.10
CA VAL A 143 -35.58 -16.97 -0.65
C VAL A 143 -36.55 -15.79 -0.72
N GLU A 144 -36.92 -15.37 -1.93
CA GLU A 144 -38.13 -14.58 -2.13
C GLU A 144 -39.27 -15.35 -1.50
N SER A 145 -39.71 -14.93 -0.31
CA SER A 145 -41.00 -15.36 0.22
C SER A 145 -42.05 -14.73 -0.68
N SER A 146 -42.40 -15.47 -1.74
CA SER A 146 -43.63 -15.35 -2.50
C SER A 146 -44.81 -15.28 -1.53
N SER A 147 -45.16 -14.06 -1.11
CA SER A 147 -46.41 -13.76 -0.44
C SER A 147 -47.50 -13.67 -1.50
N THR A 148 -47.90 -14.82 -2.02
CA THR A 148 -49.24 -15.02 -2.59
C THR A 148 -50.23 -15.04 -1.43
N CYS A 149 -51.04 -14.00 -1.33
CA CYS A 149 -52.42 -14.01 -0.84
C CYS A 149 -53.17 -12.87 -1.53
#